data_AF-A0A501XMQ7-F1
#
_entry.id   AF-A0A501XMQ7-F1
#
_cell.length_a   1.000
_cell.length_b   1.000
_cell.length_c   1.000
_cell.angle_alpha   90.00
_cell.angle_beta   90.00
_cell.angle_gamma   90.00
#
_symmetry.space_group_name_H-M   'P 1'
#
loop_
_entity.id
_entity.type
_entity.pdbx_description
1 polymer ?
#
loop_
_entity_poly.entity_id
_entity_poly.type
_entity_poly.pdbx_seq_one_letter_code
_entity_poly.pdbx_strand_id
1 'polypeptide(L)'
;MRQGENIYDYALGDPIWGGFWDGFFGEADVTHSWLSDFDNFSPVIIGGNLYVGNDQGCIVGIVLTDTLFGCTPMTGLEVGVAGGDSGGPGFLNGKIASVNSYGLTFGSELGDIDDELNSSFGEYSGYVPVYAHKDWLKSVVPEPATWAMMITGFGLVGTMMRRRRSALAA
;
A
#
# COMPACT_ATOMS: atom_id res chain seq x y z
N MET A 1 7.17 -12.31 7.35
CA MET A 1 6.63 -11.32 6.40
C MET A 1 6.80 -11.90 5.01
N ARG A 2 5.78 -11.79 4.16
CA ARG A 2 5.90 -12.14 2.75
C ARG A 2 6.77 -11.08 2.07
N GLN A 3 7.56 -11.49 1.10
CA GLN A 3 8.42 -10.61 0.32
C GLN A 3 8.22 -10.98 -1.14
N GLY A 4 7.92 -9.97 -1.93
CA GLY A 4 7.76 -10.06 -3.37
C GLY A 4 8.25 -8.78 -4.01
N GLU A 5 8.34 -8.82 -5.32
CA GLU A 5 8.75 -7.73 -6.19
C GLU A 5 7.55 -6.98 -6.77
N ASN A 6 6.35 -7.13 -6.17
CA ASN A 6 5.08 -6.55 -6.61
C ASN A 6 5.22 -5.14 -7.18
N ILE A 7 4.51 -4.91 -8.28
CA ILE A 7 4.26 -3.58 -8.82
C ILE A 7 2.95 -3.06 -8.23
N TYR A 8 2.91 -1.76 -7.91
CA TYR A 8 1.63 -1.10 -7.68
C TYR A 8 1.11 -0.65 -9.03
N ASP A 9 0.19 -1.42 -9.60
CA ASP A 9 -0.28 -1.22 -10.97
C ASP A 9 -0.98 0.11 -11.12
N TYR A 10 -1.84 0.45 -10.14
CA TYR A 10 -2.59 1.71 -10.18
C TYR A 10 -3.32 2.09 -8.91
N ALA A 11 -3.80 3.35 -8.87
CA ALA A 11 -4.80 3.78 -7.90
C ALA A 11 -6.20 3.79 -8.52
N LEU A 12 -7.21 3.38 -7.73
CA LEU A 12 -8.61 3.49 -8.13
C LEU A 12 -9.04 4.95 -8.39
N GLY A 13 -8.36 5.92 -7.75
CA GLY A 13 -8.56 7.34 -7.99
C GLY A 13 -7.85 7.92 -9.22
N ASP A 14 -7.14 7.10 -10.01
CA ASP A 14 -6.39 7.62 -11.15
C ASP A 14 -7.34 8.24 -12.21
N PRO A 15 -7.00 9.40 -12.79
CA PRO A 15 -7.85 10.08 -13.77
C PRO A 15 -8.17 9.24 -15.02
N ILE A 16 -7.37 8.21 -15.29
CA ILE A 16 -7.57 7.28 -16.41
C ILE A 16 -8.91 6.55 -16.34
N TRP A 17 -9.45 6.35 -15.14
CA TRP A 17 -10.74 5.72 -14.92
C TRP A 17 -11.93 6.61 -15.27
N GLY A 18 -11.71 7.89 -15.60
CA GLY A 18 -12.78 8.83 -15.95
C GLY A 18 -13.83 9.01 -14.84
N GLY A 19 -13.46 8.74 -13.58
CA GLY A 19 -14.37 8.76 -12.43
C GLY A 19 -15.24 7.51 -12.28
N PHE A 20 -14.95 6.40 -12.98
CA PHE A 20 -15.74 5.15 -12.86
C PHE A 20 -15.90 4.68 -11.41
N TRP A 21 -14.83 4.80 -10.60
CA TRP A 21 -14.82 4.36 -9.21
C TRP A 21 -15.48 5.36 -8.24
N ASP A 22 -15.89 6.54 -8.70
CA ASP A 22 -16.52 7.56 -7.87
C ASP A 22 -17.89 7.09 -7.39
N GLY A 23 -18.04 6.89 -6.09
CA GLY A 23 -19.27 6.39 -5.48
C GLY A 23 -19.53 4.89 -5.70
N PHE A 24 -18.67 4.19 -6.44
CA PHE A 24 -18.79 2.74 -6.68
C PHE A 24 -18.76 1.97 -5.34
N PHE A 25 -17.87 2.39 -4.43
CA PHE A 25 -17.75 1.82 -3.08
C PHE A 25 -18.50 2.64 -2.02
N GLY A 26 -19.59 3.33 -2.41
CA GLY A 26 -20.38 4.17 -1.51
C GLY A 26 -19.62 5.44 -1.12
N GLU A 27 -19.44 5.69 0.18
CA GLU A 27 -18.76 6.88 0.72
C GLU A 27 -17.23 6.74 0.82
N ALA A 28 -16.66 5.61 0.38
CA ALA A 28 -15.23 5.36 0.48
C ALA A 28 -14.42 6.29 -0.43
N ASP A 29 -13.33 6.87 0.11
CA ASP A 29 -12.35 7.63 -0.68
C ASP A 29 -11.41 6.66 -1.42
N VAL A 30 -11.46 6.69 -2.74
CA VAL A 30 -10.65 5.85 -3.63
C VAL A 30 -9.38 6.53 -4.11
N THR A 31 -9.20 7.83 -3.82
CA THR A 31 -8.12 8.67 -4.36
C THR A 31 -6.74 8.05 -4.17
N HIS A 32 -6.50 7.46 -3.00
CA HIS A 32 -5.23 6.82 -2.64
C HIS A 32 -5.39 5.32 -2.34
N SER A 33 -6.36 4.67 -2.99
CA SER A 33 -6.48 3.21 -2.91
C SER A 33 -5.67 2.57 -4.03
N TRP A 34 -4.43 2.19 -3.71
CA TRP A 34 -3.50 1.57 -4.65
C TRP A 34 -3.71 0.08 -4.69
N LEU A 35 -3.71 -0.49 -5.89
CA LEU A 35 -3.82 -1.91 -6.13
C LEU A 35 -2.51 -2.44 -6.67
N SER A 36 -2.19 -3.68 -6.29
CA SER A 36 -1.28 -4.57 -6.99
C SER A 36 -2.10 -5.81 -7.30
N ASP A 37 -2.16 -6.26 -8.54
CA ASP A 37 -2.61 -7.62 -8.81
C ASP A 37 -1.44 -8.60 -8.76
N PHE A 38 -1.79 -9.88 -8.63
CA PHE A 38 -0.83 -10.97 -8.61
C PHE A 38 -0.80 -11.62 -9.99
N ASP A 39 0.15 -11.24 -10.81
CA ASP A 39 0.32 -11.78 -12.15
C ASP A 39 0.74 -13.24 -12.13
N ASN A 40 0.22 -13.99 -13.11
CA ASN A 40 0.84 -15.23 -13.56
C ASN A 40 1.08 -15.18 -15.07
N PHE A 41 2.16 -15.81 -15.52
CA PHE A 41 2.61 -15.90 -16.92
C PHE A 41 1.72 -16.79 -17.82
N SER A 42 0.39 -16.76 -17.64
CA SER A 42 -0.55 -17.57 -18.43
C SER A 42 -1.44 -16.72 -19.33
N PRO A 43 -1.29 -16.78 -20.67
CA PRO A 43 -2.16 -16.03 -21.57
C PRO A 43 -3.62 -16.48 -21.45
N VAL A 44 -4.55 -15.53 -21.34
CA VAL A 44 -6.00 -15.76 -21.36
C VAL A 44 -6.60 -15.14 -22.63
N ILE A 45 -7.56 -15.82 -23.27
CA ILE A 45 -8.28 -15.29 -24.44
C ILE A 45 -9.71 -14.95 -24.03
N ILE A 46 -10.05 -13.66 -24.06
CA ILE A 46 -11.41 -13.16 -23.86
C ILE A 46 -11.88 -12.48 -25.15
N GLY A 47 -13.04 -12.87 -25.69
CA GLY A 47 -13.59 -12.24 -26.89
C GLY A 47 -12.70 -12.29 -28.14
N GLY A 48 -11.73 -13.22 -28.20
CA GLY A 48 -10.77 -13.35 -29.32
C GLY A 48 -9.54 -12.46 -29.23
N ASN A 49 -9.40 -11.65 -28.19
CA ASN A 49 -8.18 -10.88 -27.91
C ASN A 49 -7.28 -11.66 -26.94
N LEU A 50 -5.97 -11.61 -27.18
CA LEU A 50 -4.96 -12.20 -26.31
C LEU A 50 -4.65 -11.23 -25.16
N TYR A 51 -4.95 -11.65 -23.95
CA TYR A 51 -4.57 -10.96 -22.71
C TYR A 51 -3.38 -11.72 -22.13
N VAL A 52 -2.33 -10.98 -21.76
CA VAL A 52 -1.14 -11.55 -21.13
C VAL A 52 -1.44 -11.73 -19.65
N GLY A 53 -1.68 -12.96 -19.21
CA GLY A 53 -1.72 -13.30 -17.79
C GLY A 53 -3.10 -13.48 -17.16
N ASN A 54 -3.13 -14.17 -16.01
CA ASN A 54 -4.11 -13.94 -14.94
C ASN A 54 -3.77 -12.59 -14.30
N ASP A 55 -4.09 -11.52 -15.04
CA ASP A 55 -3.77 -10.13 -14.74
C ASP A 55 -5.11 -9.40 -14.79
N GLN A 56 -5.71 -9.27 -13.61
CA GLN A 56 -7.02 -8.69 -13.46
C GLN A 56 -6.95 -7.18 -13.73
N GLY A 57 -5.81 -6.54 -13.44
CA GLY A 57 -5.51 -5.13 -13.70
C GLY A 57 -5.73 -4.77 -15.15
N CYS A 58 -5.06 -5.52 -16.01
CA CYS A 58 -5.11 -5.42 -17.44
C CYS A 58 -6.52 -5.66 -17.98
N ILE A 59 -7.18 -6.72 -17.54
CA ILE A 59 -8.51 -7.07 -18.03
C ILE A 59 -9.54 -6.01 -17.63
N VAL A 60 -9.55 -5.57 -16.37
CA VAL A 60 -10.44 -4.50 -15.88
C VAL A 60 -10.15 -3.19 -16.59
N GLY A 61 -8.88 -2.83 -16.78
CA GLY A 61 -8.47 -1.66 -17.56
C GLY A 61 -9.05 -1.66 -18.97
N ILE A 62 -8.94 -2.78 -19.67
CA ILE A 62 -9.47 -2.92 -21.04
C ILE A 62 -10.99 -2.87 -21.05
N VAL A 63 -11.67 -3.60 -20.15
CA VAL A 63 -13.14 -3.65 -20.11
C VAL A 63 -13.75 -2.30 -19.78
N LEU A 64 -13.14 -1.54 -18.86
CA LEU A 64 -13.72 -0.28 -18.38
C LEU A 64 -13.27 0.94 -19.18
N THR A 65 -12.07 0.93 -19.75
CA THR A 65 -11.45 2.13 -20.34
C THR A 65 -10.90 1.93 -21.75
N ASP A 66 -10.89 0.69 -22.28
CA ASP A 66 -10.22 0.31 -23.53
C ASP A 66 -8.72 0.68 -23.56
N THR A 67 -8.09 0.74 -22.38
CA THR A 67 -6.66 1.01 -22.22
C THR A 67 -5.94 -0.19 -21.62
N LEU A 68 -4.70 -0.42 -22.08
CA LEU A 68 -3.79 -1.38 -21.48
C LEU A 68 -3.16 -0.76 -20.24
N PHE A 69 -3.68 -1.10 -19.07
CA PHE A 69 -3.29 -0.53 -17.78
C PHE A 69 -3.09 -1.64 -16.76
N GLY A 70 -1.99 -1.64 -16.02
CA GLY A 70 -1.60 -2.79 -15.19
C GLY A 70 -1.05 -3.99 -15.98
N CYS A 71 -1.15 -4.01 -17.31
CA CYS A 71 -0.70 -5.10 -18.20
C CYS A 71 0.82 -5.39 -18.25
N THR A 72 1.61 -4.99 -17.26
CA THR A 72 3.06 -5.14 -17.30
C THR A 72 3.46 -6.44 -16.62
N PRO A 73 3.68 -7.54 -17.38
CA PRO A 73 3.92 -8.83 -16.76
C PRO A 73 5.18 -8.78 -15.89
N MET A 74 5.03 -9.10 -14.62
CA MET A 74 6.17 -9.22 -13.74
C MET A 74 6.99 -10.48 -14.01
N THR A 75 8.32 -10.32 -14.09
CA THR A 75 9.27 -11.43 -14.28
C THR A 75 9.77 -12.04 -12.96
N GLY A 76 9.14 -11.68 -11.84
CA GLY A 76 9.63 -11.87 -10.47
C GLY A 76 8.68 -12.66 -9.55
N LEU A 77 9.02 -12.72 -8.26
CA LEU A 77 8.16 -13.31 -7.23
C LEU A 77 7.14 -12.26 -6.78
N GLU A 78 5.85 -12.55 -6.89
CA GLU A 78 4.79 -11.69 -6.35
C GLU A 78 4.09 -12.32 -5.16
N VAL A 79 3.51 -11.47 -4.32
CA VAL A 79 2.81 -11.88 -3.11
C VAL A 79 1.54 -11.05 -2.91
N GLY A 80 0.41 -11.72 -2.72
CA GLY A 80 -0.84 -11.06 -2.31
C GLY A 80 -0.93 -10.83 -0.79
N VAL A 81 -1.73 -9.84 -0.37
CA VAL A 81 -2.18 -9.72 1.02
C VAL A 81 -3.22 -10.78 1.32
N ALA A 82 -3.10 -11.48 2.45
CA ALA A 82 -4.11 -12.47 2.87
C ALA A 82 -5.06 -11.93 3.92
N GLY A 83 -6.15 -12.67 4.12
CA GLY A 83 -7.05 -12.48 5.25
C GLY A 83 -6.26 -12.40 6.56
N GLY A 84 -6.43 -11.27 7.27
CA GLY A 84 -5.73 -10.99 8.53
C GLY A 84 -4.54 -10.02 8.40
N ASP A 85 -4.08 -9.68 7.20
CA ASP A 85 -2.98 -8.72 6.99
C ASP A 85 -3.45 -7.25 7.03
N SER A 86 -4.76 -6.99 7.04
CA SER A 86 -5.35 -5.64 7.08
C SER A 86 -4.85 -4.82 8.27
N GLY A 87 -4.50 -3.56 8.00
CA GLY A 87 -3.88 -2.65 8.96
C GLY A 87 -2.38 -2.87 9.18
N GLY A 88 -1.80 -3.94 8.61
CA GLY A 88 -0.37 -4.23 8.68
C GLY A 88 0.46 -3.33 7.76
N PRO A 89 1.76 -3.10 8.08
CA PRO A 89 2.64 -2.28 7.25
C PRO A 89 3.18 -3.03 6.02
N GLY A 90 3.15 -2.36 4.87
CA GLY A 90 3.94 -2.71 3.69
C GLY A 90 5.31 -2.01 3.73
N PHE A 91 6.38 -2.72 3.35
CA PHE A 91 7.73 -2.19 3.41
C PHE A 91 8.37 -2.08 2.03
N LEU A 92 9.01 -0.94 1.75
CA LEU A 92 9.92 -0.76 0.61
C LEU A 92 11.30 -0.38 1.14
N ASN A 93 12.33 -1.15 0.78
CA ASN A 93 13.71 -0.92 1.24
C ASN A 93 13.85 -0.74 2.76
N GLY A 94 13.10 -1.55 3.53
CA GLY A 94 13.10 -1.53 4.99
C GLY A 94 12.37 -0.34 5.64
N LYS A 95 11.65 0.48 4.85
CA LYS A 95 10.83 1.59 5.35
C LYS A 95 9.36 1.29 5.14
N ILE A 96 8.51 1.74 6.06
CA ILE A 96 7.04 1.64 5.89
C ILE A 96 6.65 2.52 4.71
N ALA A 97 6.05 1.91 3.70
CA ALA A 97 5.60 2.58 2.47
C ALA A 97 4.08 2.67 2.39
N SER A 98 3.37 1.67 2.92
CA SER A 98 1.92 1.57 2.84
C SER A 98 1.33 0.84 4.06
N VAL A 99 0.01 0.90 4.17
CA VAL A 99 -0.80 0.06 5.05
C VAL A 99 -1.63 -0.86 4.16
N ASN A 100 -1.56 -2.17 4.43
CA ASN A 100 -2.36 -3.18 3.75
C ASN A 100 -3.83 -3.00 4.16
N SER A 101 -4.75 -2.99 3.19
CA SER A 101 -6.15 -2.64 3.44
C SER A 101 -7.07 -3.84 3.25
N TYR A 102 -7.17 -4.34 2.02
CA TYR A 102 -8.14 -5.35 1.61
C TYR A 102 -7.61 -6.23 0.48
N GLY A 103 -8.25 -7.39 0.28
CA GLY A 103 -8.19 -8.13 -0.99
C GLY A 103 -9.45 -7.83 -1.81
N LEU A 104 -9.35 -7.89 -3.13
CA LEU A 104 -10.46 -7.65 -4.05
C LEU A 104 -10.34 -8.59 -5.26
N THR A 105 -11.45 -9.21 -5.64
CA THR A 105 -11.58 -9.97 -6.89
C THR A 105 -12.88 -9.58 -7.60
N PHE A 106 -12.88 -9.69 -8.93
CA PHE A 106 -14.05 -9.57 -9.79
C PHE A 106 -14.41 -10.93 -10.42
N GLY A 107 -13.83 -12.01 -9.91
CA GLY A 107 -14.08 -13.39 -10.31
C GLY A 107 -13.20 -13.86 -11.46
N SER A 108 -13.25 -15.16 -11.71
CA SER A 108 -12.43 -15.87 -12.70
C SER A 108 -12.63 -15.39 -14.14
N GLU A 109 -13.80 -14.81 -14.46
CA GLU A 109 -14.05 -14.21 -15.77
C GLU A 109 -13.23 -12.95 -16.05
N LEU A 110 -12.67 -12.32 -15.00
CA LEU A 110 -11.98 -11.03 -15.10
C LEU A 110 -10.50 -11.09 -14.73
N GLY A 111 -9.90 -12.28 -14.57
CA GLY A 111 -8.45 -12.44 -14.43
C GLY A 111 -8.03 -13.23 -13.20
N ASP A 112 -8.92 -13.43 -12.22
CA ASP A 112 -8.70 -14.34 -11.10
C ASP A 112 -8.58 -15.80 -11.60
N ILE A 113 -7.85 -16.64 -10.89
CA ILE A 113 -7.70 -18.07 -11.22
C ILE A 113 -8.91 -18.89 -10.79
N ASP A 114 -9.65 -18.40 -9.78
CA ASP A 114 -10.88 -18.99 -9.30
C ASP A 114 -11.88 -17.90 -8.86
N ASP A 115 -12.95 -18.26 -8.15
CA ASP A 115 -13.97 -17.30 -7.69
C ASP A 115 -13.86 -17.04 -6.18
N GLU A 116 -12.74 -17.41 -5.57
CA GLU A 116 -12.51 -17.35 -4.13
C GLU A 116 -11.44 -16.32 -3.77
N LEU A 117 -11.77 -15.36 -2.91
CA LEU A 117 -10.78 -14.41 -2.38
C LEU A 117 -9.79 -15.12 -1.43
N ASN A 118 -8.63 -15.52 -1.96
CA ASN A 118 -7.70 -16.43 -1.30
C ASN A 118 -6.19 -16.07 -1.47
N SER A 119 -5.89 -14.88 -2.00
CA SER A 119 -4.54 -14.40 -2.33
C SER A 119 -3.85 -15.20 -3.43
N SER A 120 -4.62 -15.70 -4.40
CA SER A 120 -4.09 -16.36 -5.59
C SER A 120 -3.80 -15.38 -6.73
N PHE A 121 -3.46 -15.94 -7.88
CA PHE A 121 -3.13 -15.18 -9.09
C PHE A 121 -4.38 -14.50 -9.67
N GLY A 122 -4.23 -13.25 -10.08
CA GLY A 122 -5.28 -12.38 -10.60
C GLY A 122 -5.92 -11.50 -9.52
N GLU A 123 -5.98 -11.94 -8.26
CA GLU A 123 -6.59 -11.12 -7.20
C GLU A 123 -5.83 -9.80 -6.95
N TYR A 124 -6.57 -8.73 -6.67
CA TYR A 124 -5.98 -7.49 -6.19
C TYR A 124 -5.69 -7.52 -4.70
N SER A 125 -4.54 -6.97 -4.36
CA SER A 125 -4.19 -6.51 -3.03
C SER A 125 -4.31 -4.98 -2.97
N GLY A 126 -5.09 -4.48 -2.01
CA GLY A 126 -5.33 -3.05 -1.79
C GLY A 126 -4.46 -2.45 -0.69
N TYR A 127 -3.89 -1.28 -0.97
CA TYR A 127 -2.93 -0.59 -0.12
C TYR A 127 -3.22 0.91 -0.06
N VAL A 128 -2.96 1.51 1.10
CA VAL A 128 -2.98 2.97 1.26
C VAL A 128 -1.55 3.46 1.53
N PRO A 129 -0.99 4.36 0.70
CA PRO A 129 0.39 4.78 0.86
C PRO A 129 0.54 5.76 2.02
N VAL A 130 1.61 5.59 2.79
CA VAL A 130 1.90 6.43 3.97
C VAL A 130 2.10 7.90 3.58
N TYR A 131 2.56 8.19 2.36
CA TYR A 131 2.76 9.57 1.91
C TYR A 131 1.46 10.38 1.87
N ALA A 132 0.31 9.73 1.64
CA ALA A 132 -0.99 10.40 1.61
C ALA A 132 -1.35 11.01 2.99
N HIS A 133 -0.74 10.49 4.06
CA HIS A 133 -0.96 10.95 5.44
C HIS A 133 0.24 11.69 6.02
N LYS A 134 1.20 12.12 5.19
CA LYS A 134 2.47 12.74 5.63
C LYS A 134 2.26 13.93 6.57
N ASP A 135 1.30 14.80 6.28
CA ASP A 135 1.08 16.00 7.09
C ASP A 135 0.47 15.67 8.46
N TRP A 136 -0.47 14.72 8.50
CA TRP A 136 -0.99 14.20 9.75
C TRP A 136 0.10 13.52 10.57
N LEU A 137 0.93 12.66 9.97
CA LEU A 137 2.04 11.99 10.66
C LEU A 137 3.02 12.98 11.28
N LYS A 138 3.37 14.05 10.55
CA LYS A 138 4.21 15.13 11.08
C LYS A 138 3.57 15.90 12.22
N SER A 139 2.24 16.00 12.24
CA SER A 139 1.51 16.73 13.30
C SER A 139 1.44 15.95 14.62
N VAL A 140 1.42 14.61 14.55
CA VAL A 140 1.28 13.74 15.74
C VAL A 140 2.61 13.21 16.27
N VAL A 141 3.66 13.22 15.46
CA VAL A 141 5.02 12.84 15.88
C VAL A 141 5.83 14.10 16.18
N PRO A 142 6.20 14.37 17.46
CA PRO A 142 7.07 15.49 17.77
C PRO A 142 8.38 15.38 17.01
N GLU A 143 8.84 16.47 16.41
CA GLU A 143 10.09 16.44 15.65
C GLU A 143 11.25 15.92 16.53
N PRO A 144 12.18 15.12 15.98
CA PRO A 144 13.32 14.59 16.74
C PRO A 144 14.10 15.66 17.51
N ALA A 145 14.13 16.89 16.98
CA ALA A 145 14.74 18.04 17.64
C ALA A 145 14.05 18.39 18.98
N THR A 146 12.73 18.23 19.08
CA THR A 146 11.97 18.45 20.31
C THR A 146 12.41 17.48 21.40
N TRP A 147 12.57 16.20 21.06
CA TRP A 147 13.10 15.20 22.00
C TRP A 147 14.53 15.51 22.41
N ALA A 148 15.39 15.87 21.46
CA ALA A 148 16.76 16.27 21.76
C ALA A 148 16.79 17.47 22.72
N MET A 149 16.00 18.51 22.45
CA MET A 149 15.91 19.69 23.33
C MET A 149 15.40 19.35 24.72
N MET A 150 14.40 18.47 24.85
CA MET A 150 13.91 18.02 26.16
C MET A 150 14.98 17.25 26.92
N ILE A 151 15.63 16.28 26.28
CA ILE A 151 16.72 15.49 26.90
C ILE A 151 17.86 16.41 27.33
N THR A 152 18.30 17.32 26.47
CA THR A 152 19.35 18.29 26.79
C THR A 152 18.93 19.22 27.94
N GLY A 153 17.72 19.78 27.87
CA GLY A 153 17.18 20.67 28.90
C GLY A 153 17.08 20.00 30.27
N PHE A 154 16.48 18.81 30.34
CA PHE A 154 16.39 18.04 31.59
C PHE A 154 17.75 17.55 32.08
N GLY A 155 18.65 17.17 31.18
CA GLY A 155 20.04 16.84 31.50
C GLY A 155 20.79 18.01 32.15
N LEU A 156 20.66 19.22 31.58
CA LEU A 156 21.26 20.44 32.14
C LEU A 156 20.67 20.78 33.52
N VAL A 157 19.36 20.74 33.67
CA VAL A 157 18.70 21.01 34.97
C VAL A 157 19.16 19.99 36.03
N GLY A 158 19.12 18.69 35.70
CA GLY A 158 19.54 17.63 36.61
C GLY A 158 21.01 17.73 37.03
N THR A 159 21.91 18.03 36.09
CA THR A 159 23.34 18.22 36.39
C THR A 159 23.60 19.44 37.27
N MET A 160 22.92 20.57 37.03
CA MET A 160 23.01 21.75 37.88
C MET A 160 22.52 21.49 39.31
N MET A 161 21.40 20.78 39.47
CA MET A 161 20.88 20.39 40.79
C MET A 161 21.86 19.50 41.55
N ARG A 162 22.53 18.56 40.87
CA ARG A 162 23.55 17.70 41.48
C ARG A 162 24.77 18.49 41.95
N ARG A 163 25.25 19.44 41.13
CA ARG A 163 26.37 20.33 41.50
C ARG A 163 26.06 21.18 42.75
N ARG A 164 24.83 21.71 42.85
CA ARG A 164 24.40 22.49 44.02
C ARG A 164 24.41 21.68 45.31
N ARG A 165 23.95 20.42 45.27
CA ARG A 165 24.00 19.54 46.46
C ARG A 165 25.42 19.24 46.90
N SER A 166 26.33 18.98 45.97
CA SER A 166 27.74 18.74 46.31
C SER A 166 28.42 19.98 46.91
N ALA A 167 28.06 21.18 46.46
CA ALA A 167 28.60 22.43 47.00
C ALA A 167 28.05 22.79 48.39
N LEU A 168 26.84 22.32 48.75
CA LEU A 168 26.24 22.53 50.08
C LEU A 168 26.67 21.48 51.12
N ALA A 169 27.29 20.37 50.69
CA ALA A 169 27.76 19.29 51.55
C ALA A 169 29.27 19.37 51.87
N ALA A 170 29.98 20.34 51.29
CA ALA A 170 31.39 20.65 51.54
C ALA A 170 31.50 21.89 52.44
#